data_AF-A0A7W3U1K1-F1
#
_entry.id   AF-A0A7W3U1K1-F1
#
_cell.length_a   1.000
_cell.length_b   1.000
_cell.length_c   1.000
_cell.angle_alpha   90.00
_cell.angle_beta   90.00
_cell.angle_gamma   90.00
#
_symmetry.space_group_name_H-M   'P 1'
#
loop_
_entity.id
_entity.type
_entity.pdbx_description
1 polymer ?
#
loop_
_entity_poly.entity_id
_entity_poly.type
_entity_poly.pdbx_seq_one_letter_code
_entity_poly.pdbx_strand_id
1 'polypeptide(L)'
;MIDASDPARDAALAPLHVLGALALELTAGAEVARTGLPQGDAGHLAARIAADLEALEPEASRLDLVMVGAHYDPVELLRPGWPLHHQLDELAARAPRDGTHGGRVIAFGSHDERLPGALMPSPDHLGGTLRLVPFLLSGVPGDVEPVGDRLEAVLLEQGMAGAETALDAQVAFGVRVEHARYLTIHDLTAMTSMQYDHAGLGALWPVLETALLEPDGDAWLDAPPEPLVHYAGGEARIALFSPQAWHARYAPGTPCDTPDGRDRLERRYQHFQARQHQIAAVLGAHGVAVNFVHCDSAEGCRDAL
;
A
#
# COMPACT_ATOMS: atom_id res chain seq x y z
N MET A 1 19.50 -5.67 35.64
CA MET A 1 19.06 -4.50 34.84
C MET A 1 18.84 -5.03 33.46
N ILE A 2 17.58 -5.34 33.17
CA ILE A 2 17.15 -5.89 31.88
C ILE A 2 17.10 -4.69 30.95
N ASP A 3 17.92 -4.76 29.92
CA ASP A 3 17.98 -3.77 28.84
C ASP A 3 16.62 -3.71 28.16
N ALA A 4 16.03 -2.52 28.10
CA ALA A 4 14.72 -2.30 27.53
C ALA A 4 14.87 -2.36 26.01
N SER A 5 14.49 -3.49 25.43
CA SER A 5 14.40 -3.68 23.98
C SER A 5 13.43 -2.65 23.38
N ASP A 6 13.99 -1.87 22.47
CA ASP A 6 13.35 -0.82 21.67
C ASP A 6 12.31 -1.45 20.71
N PRO A 7 11.02 -1.06 20.76
CA PRO A 7 9.95 -1.65 19.97
C PRO A 7 10.00 -1.30 18.47
N ALA A 8 10.89 -0.40 18.04
CA ALA A 8 11.08 -0.04 16.63
C ALA A 8 11.97 -1.02 15.84
N ARG A 9 12.62 -1.97 16.52
CA ARG A 9 13.65 -2.84 15.90
C ARG A 9 13.12 -4.02 15.07
N ASP A 10 11.80 -4.26 15.08
CA ASP A 10 11.14 -5.36 14.37
C ASP A 10 10.42 -4.89 13.08
N ALA A 11 11.01 -3.96 12.34
CA ALA A 11 10.66 -3.70 10.94
C ALA A 11 10.92 -4.90 9.99
N ALA A 12 11.30 -6.07 10.52
CA ALA A 12 11.55 -7.27 9.74
C ALA A 12 10.47 -8.34 9.99
N LEU A 13 9.30 -8.18 9.36
CA LEU A 13 8.41 -9.32 9.04
C LEU A 13 9.12 -10.38 8.16
N ALA A 14 10.29 -10.05 7.63
CA ALA A 14 10.99 -10.71 6.55
C ALA A 14 11.86 -11.94 6.92
N PRO A 15 11.57 -12.68 8.02
CA PRO A 15 11.76 -14.12 7.85
C PRO A 15 10.60 -14.98 8.37
N LEU A 16 9.50 -14.38 8.83
CA LEU A 16 8.37 -15.14 9.40
C LEU A 16 7.14 -15.17 8.50
N HIS A 17 7.08 -14.29 7.49
CA HIS A 17 5.85 -14.03 6.76
C HIS A 17 6.07 -13.82 5.25
N VAL A 18 5.14 -14.35 4.44
CA VAL A 18 4.93 -13.90 3.06
C VAL A 18 3.69 -13.02 3.03
N LEU A 19 3.87 -11.75 2.66
CA LEU A 19 2.77 -10.79 2.52
C LEU A 19 2.28 -10.80 1.09
N GLY A 20 0.98 -11.03 0.88
CA GLY A 20 0.40 -11.05 -0.46
C GLY A 20 -1.02 -10.53 -0.51
N ALA A 21 -1.57 -10.52 -1.72
CA ALA A 21 -2.97 -10.23 -1.96
C ALA A 21 -3.49 -10.97 -3.20
N LEU A 22 -4.77 -11.35 -3.17
CA LEU A 22 -5.53 -11.62 -4.38
C LEU A 22 -6.01 -10.28 -4.95
N ALA A 23 -5.42 -9.89 -6.07
CA ALA A 23 -5.82 -8.73 -6.84
C ALA A 23 -7.00 -9.07 -7.76
N LEU A 24 -8.04 -8.26 -7.67
CA LEU A 24 -9.25 -8.30 -8.49
C LEU A 24 -9.30 -7.02 -9.32
N GLU A 25 -9.04 -7.15 -10.62
CA GLU A 25 -9.25 -6.07 -11.58
C GLU A 25 -10.71 -6.09 -12.01
N LEU A 26 -11.43 -5.03 -11.65
CA LEU A 26 -12.85 -4.88 -11.92
C LEU A 26 -13.09 -4.23 -13.28
N THR A 27 -14.17 -4.63 -13.93
CA THR A 27 -14.67 -3.91 -15.11
C THR A 27 -14.92 -2.45 -14.75
N ALA A 28 -14.47 -1.52 -15.60
CA ALA A 28 -14.67 -0.09 -15.39
C ALA A 28 -16.16 0.26 -15.13
N GLY A 29 -16.41 0.96 -14.03
CA GLY A 29 -17.76 1.32 -13.59
C GLY A 29 -18.60 0.16 -13.03
N ALA A 30 -17.99 -0.98 -12.68
CA ALA A 30 -18.68 -2.03 -11.94
C ALA A 30 -19.12 -1.51 -10.56
N GLU A 31 -20.36 -1.82 -10.19
CA GLU A 31 -20.82 -1.62 -8.82
C GLU A 31 -20.19 -2.68 -7.90
N VAL A 32 -19.92 -2.26 -6.66
CA VAL A 32 -19.44 -3.13 -5.58
C VAL A 32 -20.59 -3.31 -4.59
N ALA A 33 -21.14 -4.52 -4.50
CA ALA A 33 -22.25 -4.79 -3.60
C ALA A 33 -21.79 -4.91 -2.13
N ARG A 34 -20.63 -5.53 -1.90
CA ARG A 34 -20.10 -5.79 -0.55
C ARG A 34 -18.60 -5.49 -0.51
N THR A 35 -18.16 -4.75 0.51
CA THR A 35 -16.73 -4.47 0.78
C THR A 35 -16.12 -5.47 1.76
N GLY A 36 -16.97 -6.14 2.55
CA GLY A 36 -16.62 -7.22 3.47
C GLY A 36 -17.59 -8.39 3.36
N LEU A 37 -17.07 -9.59 3.58
CA LEU A 37 -17.76 -10.87 3.46
C LEU A 37 -18.13 -11.40 4.84
N PRO A 38 -19.34 -11.98 5.01
CA PRO A 38 -19.66 -12.78 6.18
C PRO A 38 -18.67 -13.93 6.39
N GLN A 39 -18.54 -14.41 7.63
CA GLN A 39 -17.60 -15.48 8.00
C GLN A 39 -17.66 -16.72 7.10
N GLY A 40 -18.85 -17.16 6.70
CA GLY A 40 -19.01 -18.32 5.80
C GLY A 40 -18.42 -18.08 4.41
N ASP A 41 -18.76 -16.95 3.79
CA ASP A 41 -18.26 -16.56 2.46
C ASP A 41 -16.75 -16.33 2.49
N ALA A 42 -16.23 -15.70 3.56
CA ALA A 42 -14.80 -15.50 3.77
C ALA A 42 -14.05 -16.84 3.88
N GLY A 43 -14.59 -17.79 4.65
CA GLY A 43 -13.99 -19.12 4.78
C GLY A 43 -14.00 -19.93 3.48
N HIS A 44 -15.08 -19.80 2.69
CA HIS A 44 -15.15 -20.45 1.38
C HIS A 44 -14.09 -19.89 0.42
N LEU A 45 -13.97 -18.57 0.31
CA LEU A 45 -12.96 -17.93 -0.52
C LEU A 45 -11.53 -18.27 -0.04
N ALA A 46 -11.30 -18.36 1.27
CA ALA A 46 -10.01 -18.75 1.82
C ALA A 46 -9.58 -20.16 1.41
N ALA A 47 -10.51 -21.11 1.39
CA ALA A 47 -10.23 -22.46 0.91
C ALA A 47 -9.85 -22.48 -0.58
N ARG A 48 -10.46 -21.61 -1.40
CA ARG A 48 -10.09 -21.43 -2.82
C ARG A 48 -8.70 -20.86 -2.98
N ILE A 49 -8.39 -19.80 -2.25
CA ILE A 49 -7.07 -19.18 -2.25
C ILE A 49 -5.99 -20.16 -1.79
N ALA A 50 -6.25 -20.94 -0.75
CA ALA A 50 -5.33 -21.98 -0.29
C ALA A 50 -5.03 -23.02 -1.38
N ALA A 51 -6.07 -23.51 -2.06
CA ALA A 51 -5.92 -24.51 -3.12
C ALA A 51 -5.15 -23.96 -4.33
N ASP A 52 -5.40 -22.71 -4.73
CA ASP A 52 -4.65 -22.06 -5.80
C ASP A 52 -3.17 -21.88 -5.43
N LEU A 53 -2.88 -21.41 -4.21
CA LEU A 53 -1.51 -21.21 -3.74
C LEU A 53 -0.75 -22.54 -3.64
N GLU A 54 -1.39 -23.62 -3.18
CA GLU A 54 -0.81 -24.97 -3.19
C GLU A 54 -0.54 -25.47 -4.62
N ALA A 55 -1.41 -25.16 -5.58
CA ALA A 55 -1.19 -25.53 -6.97
C ALA A 55 0.00 -24.77 -7.61
N LEU A 56 0.26 -23.53 -7.17
CA LEU A 56 1.37 -22.69 -7.63
C LEU A 56 2.69 -23.05 -6.93
N GLU A 57 2.66 -23.28 -5.62
CA GLU A 57 3.79 -23.70 -4.79
C GLU A 57 3.31 -24.72 -3.73
N PRO A 58 3.53 -26.03 -3.93
CA PRO A 58 2.99 -27.07 -3.06
C PRO A 58 3.39 -26.95 -1.59
N GLU A 59 4.58 -26.42 -1.29
CA GLU A 59 5.04 -26.25 0.10
C GLU A 59 4.28 -25.14 0.83
N ALA A 60 3.52 -24.28 0.14
CA ALA A 60 2.62 -23.30 0.76
C ALA A 60 1.56 -23.96 1.65
N SER A 61 1.14 -25.20 1.36
CA SER A 61 0.20 -25.99 2.17
C SER A 61 0.70 -26.29 3.60
N ARG A 62 2.00 -26.11 3.85
CA ARG A 62 2.62 -26.28 5.17
C ARG A 62 2.54 -25.01 6.03
N LEU A 63 2.29 -23.87 5.41
CA LEU A 63 2.19 -22.58 6.07
C LEU A 63 0.74 -22.27 6.46
N ASP A 64 0.56 -21.57 7.56
CA ASP A 64 -0.75 -21.03 7.94
C ASP A 64 -1.10 -19.91 6.94
N LEU A 65 -2.17 -20.09 6.16
CA LEU A 65 -2.80 -19.04 5.36
C LEU A 65 -3.78 -18.26 6.23
N VAL A 66 -3.55 -16.96 6.32
CA VAL A 66 -4.41 -16.03 7.06
C VAL A 66 -4.93 -14.98 6.10
N MET A 67 -6.23 -14.73 6.09
CA MET A 67 -6.83 -13.68 5.27
C MET A 67 -7.99 -12.99 5.96
N VAL A 68 -8.36 -11.83 5.44
CA VAL A 68 -9.63 -11.17 5.74
C VAL A 68 -10.53 -11.26 4.52
N GLY A 69 -11.81 -11.57 4.74
CA GLY A 69 -12.83 -11.56 3.70
C GLY A 69 -13.25 -10.12 3.38
N ALA A 70 -12.33 -9.26 2.97
CA ALA A 70 -12.61 -7.88 2.60
C ALA A 70 -11.65 -7.44 1.51
N HIS A 71 -12.06 -6.45 0.72
CA HIS A 71 -11.22 -5.91 -0.34
C HIS A 71 -10.86 -4.44 -0.14
N TYR A 72 -9.67 -4.06 -0.53
CA TYR A 72 -9.05 -2.78 -0.20
C TYR A 72 -8.49 -2.11 -1.45
N ASP A 73 -8.26 -0.81 -1.34
CA ASP A 73 -7.50 -0.08 -2.36
C ASP A 73 -6.00 -0.35 -2.19
N PRO A 74 -5.19 -0.35 -3.27
CA PRO A 74 -3.74 -0.44 -3.17
C PRO A 74 -3.11 0.49 -2.14
N VAL A 75 -3.58 1.73 -2.00
CA VAL A 75 -3.02 2.69 -1.02
C VAL A 75 -3.24 2.28 0.44
N GLU A 76 -4.23 1.42 0.71
CA GLU A 76 -4.51 0.92 2.06
C GLU A 76 -3.57 -0.23 2.45
N LEU A 77 -3.18 -1.06 1.48
CA LEU A 77 -2.21 -2.14 1.68
C LEU A 77 -0.77 -1.60 1.71
N LEU A 78 -0.47 -0.65 0.83
CA LEU A 78 0.83 0.00 0.75
C LEU A 78 0.91 1.15 1.77
N ARG A 79 0.83 0.83 3.06
CA ARG A 79 1.09 1.79 4.14
C ARG A 79 2.35 1.37 4.91
N PRO A 80 3.19 2.32 5.37
CA PRO A 80 4.38 2.02 6.16
C PRO A 80 4.07 1.05 7.30
N GLY A 81 4.88 0.00 7.42
CA GLY A 81 4.72 -1.04 8.44
C GLY A 81 3.63 -2.09 8.15
N TRP A 82 3.02 -2.08 6.97
CA TRP A 82 2.06 -3.11 6.51
C TRP A 82 0.92 -3.41 7.51
N PRO A 83 0.19 -2.38 7.99
CA PRO A 83 -0.69 -2.50 9.16
C PRO A 83 -1.81 -3.53 8.99
N LEU A 84 -2.33 -3.73 7.77
CA LEU A 84 -3.35 -4.75 7.50
C LEU A 84 -2.80 -6.17 7.70
N HIS A 85 -1.62 -6.46 7.15
CA HIS A 85 -0.97 -7.77 7.31
C HIS A 85 -0.53 -8.02 8.74
N HIS A 86 0.00 -7.00 9.43
CA HIS A 86 0.34 -7.10 10.85
C HIS A 86 -0.91 -7.39 11.70
N GLN A 87 -2.03 -6.74 11.41
CA GLN A 87 -3.30 -7.01 12.10
C GLN A 87 -3.80 -8.44 11.86
N LEU A 88 -3.62 -9.00 10.66
CA LEU A 88 -3.93 -10.40 10.36
C LEU A 88 -3.09 -11.36 11.21
N ASP A 89 -1.78 -11.11 11.29
CA ASP A 89 -0.86 -11.92 12.10
C ASP A 89 -1.25 -11.93 13.59
N GLU A 90 -1.48 -10.74 14.17
CA GLU A 90 -1.89 -10.60 15.56
C GLU A 90 -3.18 -11.36 15.90
N LEU A 91 -4.14 -11.38 14.97
CA LEU A 91 -5.40 -12.09 15.14
C LEU A 91 -5.21 -13.61 14.97
N ALA A 92 -4.39 -14.03 14.01
CA ALA A 92 -4.09 -15.45 13.76
C ALA A 92 -3.31 -16.10 14.92
N ALA A 93 -2.44 -15.35 15.60
CA ALA A 93 -1.73 -15.80 16.79
C ALA A 93 -2.70 -16.19 17.94
N ARG A 94 -3.93 -15.67 17.94
CA ARG A 94 -4.97 -15.97 18.94
C ARG A 94 -5.93 -17.08 18.49
N ALA A 95 -5.84 -17.54 17.24
CA ALA A 95 -6.70 -18.59 16.72
C ALA A 95 -6.29 -19.97 17.29
N PRO A 96 -7.26 -20.83 17.66
CA PRO A 96 -6.97 -22.19 18.12
C PRO A 96 -6.09 -22.99 17.15
N ARG A 97 -5.18 -23.80 17.69
CA ARG A 97 -4.50 -24.86 16.93
C ARG A 97 -5.14 -26.19 17.26
N ASP A 98 -5.98 -26.67 16.36
CA ASP A 98 -6.36 -28.07 16.40
C ASP A 98 -5.14 -28.86 15.93
N GLY A 99 -4.74 -29.92 16.66
CA GLY A 99 -3.44 -30.60 16.50
C GLY A 99 -3.20 -31.33 15.17
N THR A 100 -3.80 -30.87 14.07
CA THR A 100 -3.55 -31.31 12.71
C THR A 100 -2.13 -30.97 12.29
N HIS A 101 -1.50 -31.90 11.58
CA HIS A 101 -0.21 -31.68 10.93
C HIS A 101 -0.47 -31.00 9.59
N GLY A 102 0.07 -29.80 9.39
CA GLY A 102 -0.14 -28.97 8.18
C GLY A 102 -0.45 -27.52 8.51
N GLY A 103 -0.46 -26.66 7.48
CA GLY A 103 -0.85 -25.27 7.59
C GLY A 103 -2.35 -25.11 7.85
N ARG A 104 -2.73 -24.14 8.67
CA ARG A 104 -4.13 -23.76 8.93
C ARG A 104 -4.61 -22.79 7.86
N VAL A 105 -5.90 -22.84 7.51
CA VAL A 105 -6.56 -21.79 6.74
C VAL A 105 -7.45 -20.99 7.70
N ILE A 106 -7.11 -19.72 7.91
CA ILE A 106 -7.79 -18.81 8.83
C ILE A 106 -8.37 -17.65 8.03
N ALA A 107 -9.70 -17.48 8.10
CA ALA A 107 -10.40 -16.40 7.43
C ALA A 107 -11.17 -15.54 8.44
N PHE A 108 -10.87 -14.25 8.47
CA PHE A 108 -11.63 -13.28 9.24
C PHE A 108 -12.73 -12.68 8.36
N GLY A 109 -13.97 -13.10 8.60
CA GLY A 109 -15.16 -12.49 7.98
C GLY A 109 -15.94 -11.63 8.96
N SER A 110 -16.83 -10.82 8.42
CA SER A 110 -17.65 -9.89 9.20
C SER A 110 -18.71 -10.61 10.02
N HIS A 111 -19.02 -10.06 11.20
CA HIS A 111 -20.21 -10.36 11.99
C HIS A 111 -20.95 -9.04 12.22
N ASP A 112 -22.26 -9.01 11.96
CA ASP A 112 -23.08 -7.79 11.98
C ASP A 112 -22.42 -6.62 11.21
N GLU A 113 -21.97 -6.91 9.98
CA GLU A 113 -21.30 -5.97 9.07
C GLU A 113 -19.97 -5.38 9.60
N ARG A 114 -19.42 -5.95 10.68
CA ARG A 114 -18.16 -5.49 11.29
C ARG A 114 -17.07 -6.55 11.17
N LEU A 115 -15.90 -6.11 10.71
CA LEU A 115 -14.66 -6.89 10.71
C LEU A 115 -13.90 -6.69 12.03
N PRO A 116 -13.08 -7.67 12.44
CA PRO A 116 -12.34 -7.57 13.70
C PRO A 116 -11.17 -6.58 13.61
N GLY A 117 -10.84 -5.97 14.76
CA GLY A 117 -9.69 -5.05 14.88
C GLY A 117 -9.81 -3.84 13.95
N ALA A 118 -8.69 -3.48 13.32
CA ALA A 118 -8.60 -2.39 12.35
C ALA A 118 -8.79 -2.84 10.88
N LEU A 119 -9.40 -4.00 10.64
CA LEU A 119 -9.58 -4.58 9.29
C LEU A 119 -10.81 -4.02 8.55
N MET A 120 -11.34 -2.87 8.92
CA MET A 120 -12.43 -2.25 8.15
C MET A 120 -11.81 -1.45 6.98
N PRO A 121 -12.21 -1.69 5.71
CA PRO A 121 -11.79 -0.86 4.59
C PRO A 121 -12.22 0.60 4.78
N SER A 122 -11.42 1.56 4.31
CA SER A 122 -11.76 2.97 4.41
C SER A 122 -12.89 3.31 3.42
N PRO A 123 -13.92 4.08 3.85
CA PRO A 123 -14.93 4.58 2.92
C PRO A 123 -14.34 5.55 1.88
N ASP A 124 -13.18 6.16 2.16
CA ASP A 124 -12.53 7.14 1.28
C ASP A 124 -11.89 6.50 0.04
N HIS A 125 -11.72 5.17 0.03
CA HIS A 125 -10.96 4.45 -1.00
C HIS A 125 -11.77 3.33 -1.67
N LEU A 126 -13.08 3.48 -1.83
CA LEU A 126 -13.94 2.42 -2.40
C LEU A 126 -14.00 2.38 -3.94
N GLY A 127 -13.51 3.41 -4.64
CA GLY A 127 -13.80 3.64 -6.06
C GLY A 127 -12.82 3.05 -7.09
N GLY A 128 -11.69 2.48 -6.67
CA GLY A 128 -10.66 1.96 -7.59
C GLY A 128 -11.09 0.69 -8.33
N THR A 129 -10.65 0.53 -9.58
CA THR A 129 -10.88 -0.69 -10.37
C THR A 129 -10.02 -1.85 -9.92
N LEU A 130 -8.87 -1.59 -9.32
CA LEU A 130 -8.03 -2.63 -8.71
C LEU A 130 -8.42 -2.76 -7.23
N ARG A 131 -8.95 -3.92 -6.84
CA ARG A 131 -9.30 -4.26 -5.46
C ARG A 131 -8.43 -5.41 -4.96
N LEU A 132 -7.97 -5.33 -3.72
CA LEU A 132 -7.03 -6.28 -3.16
C LEU A 132 -7.63 -7.00 -1.95
N VAL A 133 -7.62 -8.33 -1.96
CA VAL A 133 -7.96 -9.16 -0.79
C VAL A 133 -6.65 -9.62 -0.15
N PRO A 134 -6.20 -9.01 0.96
CA PRO A 134 -4.90 -9.33 1.55
C PRO A 134 -4.91 -10.71 2.21
N PHE A 135 -3.78 -11.39 2.05
CA PHE A 135 -3.48 -12.63 2.75
C PHE A 135 -2.04 -12.60 3.27
N LEU A 136 -1.79 -13.48 4.23
CA LEU A 136 -0.52 -13.70 4.87
C LEU A 136 -0.26 -15.21 4.88
N LEU A 137 0.96 -15.63 4.52
CA LEU A 137 1.46 -16.97 4.85
C LEU A 137 2.42 -16.86 6.03
N SER A 138 2.18 -17.63 7.08
CA SER A 138 2.96 -17.61 8.32
C SER A 138 3.38 -19.01 8.74
N GLY A 139 4.54 -19.13 9.38
CA GLY A 139 5.07 -20.43 9.78
C GLY A 139 6.43 -20.32 10.44
N VAL A 140 7.14 -21.45 10.51
CA VAL A 140 8.53 -21.44 10.97
C VAL A 140 9.43 -20.82 9.89
N PRO A 141 10.44 -20.00 10.25
CA PRO A 141 11.26 -19.28 9.27
C PRO A 141 11.86 -20.16 8.16
N GLY A 142 12.32 -21.37 8.52
CA GLY A 142 12.92 -22.30 7.57
C GLY A 142 11.97 -22.85 6.50
N ASP A 143 10.65 -22.77 6.72
CA ASP A 143 9.64 -23.16 5.72
C ASP A 143 9.14 -21.91 4.95
N VAL A 144 9.08 -20.74 5.61
CA VAL A 144 8.51 -19.51 5.04
C VAL A 144 9.42 -18.88 3.99
N GLU A 145 10.71 -18.68 4.31
CA GLU A 145 11.65 -17.99 3.41
C GLU A 145 11.76 -18.70 2.05
N PRO A 146 11.93 -20.04 1.99
CA PRO A 146 11.93 -20.73 0.70
C PRO A 146 10.63 -20.53 -0.08
N VAL A 147 9.46 -20.71 0.56
CA VAL A 147 8.16 -20.55 -0.11
C VAL A 147 7.97 -19.13 -0.62
N GLY A 148 8.36 -18.12 0.16
CA GLY A 148 8.34 -16.71 -0.24
C GLY A 148 9.13 -16.45 -1.51
N ASP A 149 10.38 -16.91 -1.58
CA ASP A 149 11.22 -16.77 -2.78
C ASP A 149 10.59 -17.43 -4.02
N ARG A 150 9.94 -18.60 -3.86
CA ARG A 150 9.31 -19.31 -4.99
C ARG A 150 8.05 -18.57 -5.43
N LEU A 151 7.22 -18.13 -4.49
CA LEU A 151 6.03 -17.35 -4.81
C LEU A 151 6.40 -16.04 -5.52
N GLU A 152 7.41 -15.30 -5.05
CA GLU A 152 7.90 -14.09 -5.74
C GLU A 152 8.27 -14.37 -7.21
N ALA A 153 8.95 -15.49 -7.48
CA ALA A 153 9.31 -15.87 -8.84
C ALA A 153 8.12 -16.35 -9.68
N VAL A 154 7.21 -17.13 -9.10
CA VAL A 154 6.12 -17.80 -9.81
C VAL A 154 4.95 -16.85 -10.07
N LEU A 155 4.58 -16.00 -9.12
CA LEU A 155 3.38 -15.16 -9.21
C LEU A 155 3.47 -14.09 -10.32
N LEU A 156 4.68 -13.64 -10.63
CA LEU A 156 4.93 -12.69 -11.71
C LEU A 156 4.41 -13.20 -13.06
N GLU A 157 4.72 -14.46 -13.38
CA GLU A 157 4.37 -15.08 -14.68
C GLU A 157 3.08 -15.91 -14.62
N GLN A 158 2.84 -16.64 -13.52
CA GLN A 158 1.80 -17.67 -13.41
C GLN A 158 0.75 -17.35 -12.35
N GLY A 159 0.81 -16.19 -11.71
CA GLY A 159 -0.04 -15.84 -10.57
C GLY A 159 -1.54 -15.65 -10.87
N MET A 160 -2.06 -16.04 -12.03
CA MET A 160 -3.50 -15.97 -12.30
C MET A 160 -4.26 -16.87 -11.32
N ALA A 161 -5.32 -16.32 -10.72
CA ALA A 161 -6.18 -17.09 -9.84
C ALA A 161 -6.97 -18.14 -10.64
N GLY A 162 -7.30 -19.24 -9.98
CA GLY A 162 -8.16 -20.26 -10.56
C GLY A 162 -9.51 -19.68 -10.97
N ALA A 163 -10.10 -20.21 -12.04
CA ALA A 163 -11.40 -19.74 -12.54
C ALA A 163 -12.50 -19.83 -11.47
N GLU A 164 -12.46 -20.87 -10.63
CA GLU A 164 -13.38 -21.04 -9.51
C GLU A 164 -13.17 -19.96 -8.44
N THR A 165 -11.92 -19.63 -8.09
CA THR A 165 -11.60 -18.54 -7.15
C THR A 165 -12.09 -17.19 -7.65
N ALA A 166 -11.85 -16.88 -8.92
CA ALA A 166 -12.30 -15.63 -9.53
C ALA A 166 -13.83 -15.53 -9.55
N LEU A 167 -14.53 -16.63 -9.87
CA LEU A 167 -15.99 -16.68 -9.87
C LEU A 167 -16.57 -16.55 -8.46
N ASP A 168 -16.01 -17.26 -7.49
CA ASP A 168 -16.44 -17.23 -6.10
C ASP A 168 -16.22 -15.84 -5.50
N ALA A 169 -15.08 -15.19 -5.77
CA ALA A 169 -14.83 -13.81 -5.37
C ALA A 169 -15.82 -12.83 -6.03
N GLN A 170 -16.10 -12.99 -7.32
CA GLN A 170 -17.08 -12.18 -8.04
C GLN A 170 -18.48 -12.29 -7.42
N VAL A 171 -18.95 -13.52 -7.14
CA VAL A 171 -20.26 -13.76 -6.52
C VAL A 171 -20.28 -13.25 -5.08
N ALA A 172 -19.22 -13.50 -4.32
CA ALA A 172 -19.12 -13.08 -2.93
C ALA A 172 -19.11 -11.56 -2.79
N PHE A 173 -18.30 -10.82 -3.54
CA PHE A 173 -18.29 -9.35 -3.42
C PHE A 173 -19.41 -8.66 -4.21
N GLY A 174 -20.07 -9.38 -5.11
CA GLY A 174 -21.07 -8.83 -6.03
C GLY A 174 -20.45 -7.76 -6.93
N VAL A 175 -19.29 -8.09 -7.51
CA VAL A 175 -18.51 -7.24 -8.42
C VAL A 175 -18.48 -7.87 -9.82
N ARG A 176 -17.89 -7.19 -10.81
CA ARG A 176 -17.55 -7.81 -12.11
C ARG A 176 -16.04 -7.80 -12.28
N VAL A 177 -15.44 -8.99 -12.32
CA VAL A 177 -13.98 -9.16 -12.40
C VAL A 177 -13.57 -9.44 -13.84
N GLU A 178 -12.60 -8.69 -14.35
CA GLU A 178 -11.92 -8.96 -15.63
C GLU A 178 -10.74 -9.90 -15.43
N HIS A 179 -9.91 -9.61 -14.43
CA HIS A 179 -8.75 -10.43 -14.08
C HIS A 179 -8.66 -10.63 -12.57
N ALA A 180 -8.27 -11.83 -12.16
CA ALA A 180 -7.95 -12.15 -10.78
C ALA A 180 -6.55 -12.76 -10.73
N ARG A 181 -5.66 -12.22 -9.89
CA ARG A 181 -4.29 -12.73 -9.76
C ARG A 181 -3.72 -12.54 -8.36
N TYR A 182 -2.83 -13.42 -7.96
CA TYR A 182 -2.02 -13.28 -6.75
C TYR A 182 -0.82 -12.39 -7.03
N LEU A 183 -0.48 -11.56 -6.04
CA LEU A 183 0.69 -10.70 -6.02
C LEU A 183 1.35 -10.83 -4.65
N THR A 184 2.67 -10.80 -4.62
CA THR A 184 3.38 -10.48 -3.38
C THR A 184 3.26 -8.97 -3.10
N ILE A 185 3.63 -8.55 -1.89
CA ILE A 185 3.69 -7.12 -1.58
C ILE A 185 4.75 -6.38 -2.43
N HIS A 186 5.82 -7.06 -2.83
CA HIS A 186 6.85 -6.51 -3.69
C HIS A 186 6.33 -6.34 -5.13
N ASP A 187 5.61 -7.32 -5.66
CA ASP A 187 4.92 -7.21 -6.96
C ASP A 187 3.94 -6.02 -6.96
N LEU A 188 3.15 -5.88 -5.88
CA LEU A 188 2.21 -4.77 -5.74
C LEU A 188 2.94 -3.42 -5.71
N THR A 189 4.04 -3.34 -4.95
CA THR A 189 4.90 -2.16 -4.83
C THR A 189 5.47 -1.77 -6.20
N ALA A 190 6.02 -2.73 -6.95
CA ALA A 190 6.56 -2.51 -8.29
C ALA A 190 5.47 -2.07 -9.29
N MET A 191 4.29 -2.70 -9.26
CA MET A 191 3.16 -2.32 -10.10
C MET A 191 2.68 -0.90 -9.78
N THR A 192 2.55 -0.53 -8.50
CA THR A 192 2.14 0.81 -8.10
C THR A 192 3.17 1.86 -8.51
N SER A 193 4.47 1.58 -8.41
CA SER A 193 5.53 2.45 -8.95
C SER A 193 5.29 2.75 -10.43
N MET A 194 5.08 1.73 -11.25
CA MET A 194 4.82 1.90 -12.68
C MET A 194 3.52 2.70 -12.92
N GLN A 195 2.46 2.44 -12.16
CA GLN A 195 1.21 3.20 -12.28
C GLN A 195 1.43 4.68 -11.94
N TYR A 196 2.24 4.98 -10.94
CA TYR A 196 2.55 6.35 -10.55
C TYR A 196 3.41 7.05 -11.60
N ASP A 197 4.36 6.36 -12.23
CA ASP A 197 5.09 6.89 -13.38
C ASP A 197 4.12 7.32 -14.51
N HIS A 198 3.17 6.46 -14.88
CA HIS A 198 2.18 6.76 -15.92
C HIS A 198 1.22 7.89 -15.52
N ALA A 199 0.90 8.02 -14.21
CA ALA A 199 0.09 9.09 -13.66
C ALA A 199 0.87 10.41 -13.48
N GLY A 200 2.15 10.45 -13.86
CA GLY A 200 3.02 11.61 -13.67
C GLY A 200 3.38 11.87 -12.20
N LEU A 201 3.29 10.86 -11.33
CA LEU A 201 3.70 10.87 -9.92
C LEU A 201 5.01 10.12 -9.67
N GLY A 202 5.69 9.65 -10.73
CA GLY A 202 6.94 8.88 -10.62
C GLY A 202 8.02 9.52 -9.75
N ALA A 203 8.17 10.85 -9.82
CA ALA A 203 9.15 11.58 -9.00
C ALA A 203 8.88 11.47 -7.48
N LEU A 204 7.63 11.21 -7.07
CA LEU A 204 7.25 11.00 -5.67
C LEU A 204 7.58 9.58 -5.19
N TRP A 205 7.65 8.61 -6.10
CA TRP A 205 7.79 7.20 -5.74
C TRP A 205 8.97 6.91 -4.82
N PRO A 206 10.21 7.42 -5.04
CA PRO A 206 11.32 7.15 -4.13
C PRO A 206 11.03 7.55 -2.67
N VAL A 207 10.26 8.62 -2.45
CA VAL A 207 9.87 9.05 -1.10
C VAL A 207 8.90 8.05 -0.46
N LEU A 208 7.92 7.57 -1.22
CA LEU A 208 6.97 6.55 -0.76
C LEU A 208 7.64 5.19 -0.55
N GLU A 209 8.51 4.78 -1.47
CA GLU A 209 9.27 3.53 -1.40
C GLU A 209 10.13 3.50 -0.15
N THR A 210 10.87 4.57 0.14
CA THR A 210 11.59 4.70 1.42
C THR A 210 10.63 4.58 2.59
N ALA A 211 9.49 5.29 2.59
CA ALA A 211 8.54 5.18 3.68
C ALA A 211 7.97 3.76 3.87
N LEU A 212 7.84 2.97 2.80
CA LEU A 212 7.32 1.61 2.82
C LEU A 212 8.36 0.58 3.26
N LEU A 213 9.58 0.67 2.74
CA LEU A 213 10.62 -0.35 2.86
C LEU A 213 11.68 -0.02 3.92
N GLU A 214 11.93 1.27 4.14
CA GLU A 214 12.92 1.80 5.09
C GLU A 214 12.31 2.98 5.86
N PRO A 215 11.33 2.75 6.76
CA PRO A 215 10.57 3.83 7.41
C PRO A 215 11.44 4.77 8.28
N ASP A 216 12.59 4.30 8.74
CA ASP A 216 13.59 5.12 9.47
C ASP A 216 14.61 5.79 8.53
N GLY A 217 14.44 5.61 7.22
CA GLY A 217 15.30 6.15 6.17
C GLY A 217 15.06 7.64 5.90
N ASP A 218 15.79 8.12 4.89
CA ASP A 218 15.81 9.51 4.46
C ASP A 218 15.63 9.57 2.93
N ALA A 219 14.68 10.38 2.47
CA ALA A 219 14.43 10.55 1.04
C ALA A 219 14.01 11.97 0.67
N TRP A 220 14.53 12.45 -0.46
CA TRP A 220 14.26 13.79 -0.98
C TRP A 220 13.55 13.74 -2.34
N LEU A 221 12.50 14.54 -2.48
CA LEU A 221 12.01 15.01 -3.77
C LEU A 221 12.51 16.45 -3.98
N ASP A 222 13.67 16.58 -4.62
CA ASP A 222 14.25 17.87 -5.03
C ASP A 222 14.45 17.90 -6.55
N ALA A 223 13.35 18.01 -7.29
CA ALA A 223 13.36 18.02 -8.74
C ALA A 223 12.30 19.00 -9.29
N PRO A 224 12.65 20.27 -9.56
CA PRO A 224 11.72 21.21 -10.21
C PRO A 224 11.16 20.62 -11.52
N PRO A 225 9.85 20.74 -11.78
CA PRO A 225 8.90 21.66 -11.15
C PRO A 225 8.23 21.14 -9.87
N GLU A 226 8.63 19.98 -9.34
CA GLU A 226 7.97 19.38 -8.18
C GLU A 226 8.17 20.20 -6.89
N PRO A 227 7.16 20.23 -6.01
CA PRO A 227 7.32 20.69 -4.63
C PRO A 227 8.50 19.99 -3.94
N LEU A 228 9.28 20.75 -3.18
CA LEU A 228 10.36 20.19 -2.38
C LEU A 228 9.75 19.40 -1.22
N VAL A 229 10.09 18.11 -1.15
CA VAL A 229 9.67 17.20 -0.07
C VAL A 229 10.88 16.52 0.54
N HIS A 230 10.87 16.39 1.85
CA HIS A 230 11.82 15.59 2.61
C HIS A 230 11.05 14.59 3.46
N TYR A 231 11.37 13.30 3.34
CA TYR A 231 10.89 12.27 4.25
C TYR A 231 12.01 11.89 5.20
N ALA A 232 11.74 12.00 6.50
CA ALA A 232 12.63 11.56 7.57
C ALA A 232 11.85 11.34 8.86
N GLY A 233 12.16 10.27 9.59
CA GLY A 233 11.53 9.97 10.88
C GLY A 233 10.03 9.70 10.79
N GLY A 234 9.59 8.99 9.75
CA GLY A 234 8.19 8.61 9.58
C GLY A 234 7.26 9.70 9.05
N GLU A 235 7.76 10.89 8.72
CA GLU A 235 6.96 12.00 8.20
C GLU A 235 7.55 12.62 6.94
N ALA A 236 6.67 13.08 6.05
CA ALA A 236 7.01 13.86 4.87
C ALA A 236 6.76 15.35 5.13
N ARG A 237 7.83 16.13 5.12
CA ARG A 237 7.81 17.59 5.22
C ARG A 237 7.83 18.20 3.83
N ILE A 238 6.82 19.00 3.52
CA ILE A 238 6.66 19.68 2.23
C ILE A 238 6.90 21.18 2.42
N ALA A 239 7.79 21.76 1.60
CA ALA A 239 8.08 23.19 1.66
C ALA A 239 6.87 24.06 1.27
N LEU A 240 6.53 25.02 2.13
CA LEU A 240 5.67 26.17 1.84
C LEU A 240 6.55 27.40 1.63
N PHE A 241 6.95 27.64 0.39
CA PHE A 241 7.75 28.80 0.04
C PHE A 241 6.95 30.10 0.12
N SER A 242 7.58 31.15 0.66
CA SER A 242 7.09 32.53 0.47
C SER A 242 7.05 32.87 -1.03
N PRO A 243 6.21 33.83 -1.49
CA PRO A 243 6.14 34.17 -2.91
C PRO A 243 7.50 34.54 -3.53
N GLN A 244 8.36 35.21 -2.76
CA GLN A 244 9.71 35.57 -3.19
C GLN A 244 10.62 34.34 -3.31
N ALA A 245 10.62 33.45 -2.32
CA ALA A 245 11.42 32.23 -2.35
C ALA A 245 10.95 31.27 -3.44
N TRP A 246 9.64 31.15 -3.64
CA TRP A 246 9.05 30.37 -4.71
C TRP A 246 9.47 30.90 -6.08
N HIS A 247 9.38 32.22 -6.30
CA HIS A 247 9.80 32.85 -7.55
C HIS A 247 11.28 32.58 -7.84
N ALA A 248 12.15 32.78 -6.83
CA ALA A 248 13.58 32.54 -6.96
C ALA A 248 13.91 31.10 -7.35
N ARG A 249 13.17 30.12 -6.81
CA ARG A 249 13.40 28.69 -7.03
C ARG A 249 12.77 28.15 -8.33
N TYR A 250 11.51 28.47 -8.58
CA TYR A 250 10.70 27.83 -9.63
C TYR A 250 10.45 28.71 -10.86
N ALA A 251 10.71 30.02 -10.77
CA ALA A 251 10.45 30.95 -11.86
C ALA A 251 11.47 32.11 -11.98
N PRO A 252 12.79 31.91 -11.77
CA PRO A 252 13.75 33.01 -11.67
C PRO A 252 13.83 33.89 -12.92
N GLY A 253 13.54 33.32 -14.10
CA GLY A 253 13.55 34.03 -15.39
C GLY A 253 12.25 34.77 -15.75
N THR A 254 11.22 34.76 -14.90
CA THR A 254 9.94 35.40 -15.22
C THR A 254 9.85 36.79 -14.57
N PRO A 255 9.71 37.88 -15.35
CA PRO A 255 9.65 39.23 -14.78
C PRO A 255 8.40 39.44 -13.91
N CYS A 256 8.55 40.17 -12.80
CA CYS A 256 7.45 40.51 -11.88
C CYS A 256 6.96 41.97 -12.01
N ASP A 257 7.66 42.78 -12.79
CA ASP A 257 7.41 44.21 -13.00
C ASP A 257 6.34 44.49 -14.07
N THR A 258 6.19 43.60 -15.04
CA THR A 258 5.17 43.70 -16.10
C THR A 258 3.83 43.05 -15.70
N PRO A 259 2.67 43.61 -16.12
CA PRO A 259 1.37 42.96 -15.93
C PRO A 259 1.33 41.52 -16.46
N ASP A 260 1.78 41.30 -17.70
CA ASP A 260 1.81 39.98 -18.32
C ASP A 260 2.74 38.99 -17.58
N GLY A 261 3.84 39.49 -17.00
CA GLY A 261 4.75 38.71 -16.17
C GLY A 261 4.08 38.24 -14.88
N ARG A 262 3.38 39.13 -14.18
CA ARG A 262 2.60 38.80 -12.98
C ARG A 262 1.50 37.78 -13.28
N ASP A 263 0.75 37.95 -14.36
CA ASP A 263 -0.32 37.00 -14.73
C ASP A 263 0.24 35.61 -15.05
N ARG A 264 1.43 35.51 -15.66
CA ARG A 264 2.11 34.23 -15.89
C ARG A 264 2.59 33.59 -14.59
N LEU A 265 3.13 34.39 -13.67
CA LEU A 265 3.57 33.91 -12.36
C LEU A 265 2.40 33.36 -11.54
N GLU A 266 1.28 34.08 -11.50
CA GLU A 266 0.08 33.67 -10.79
C GLU A 266 -0.42 32.30 -11.26
N ARG A 267 -0.56 32.11 -12.59
CA ARG A 267 -0.98 30.82 -13.15
C ARG A 267 -0.02 29.68 -12.80
N ARG A 268 1.30 29.94 -12.85
CA ARG A 268 2.31 28.95 -12.48
C ARG A 268 2.26 28.60 -10.99
N TYR A 269 2.05 29.60 -10.13
CA TYR A 269 1.94 29.39 -8.69
C TYR A 269 0.68 28.57 -8.34
N GLN A 270 -0.46 28.86 -8.98
CA GLN A 270 -1.68 28.06 -8.81
C GLN A 270 -1.48 26.59 -9.22
N HIS A 271 -0.82 26.33 -10.35
CA HIS A 271 -0.47 24.95 -10.74
C HIS A 271 0.47 24.29 -9.73
N PHE A 272 1.46 25.02 -9.21
CA PHE A 272 2.37 24.52 -8.19
C PHE A 272 1.63 24.16 -6.89
N GLN A 273 0.71 25.01 -6.43
CA GLN A 273 -0.11 24.74 -5.24
C GLN A 273 -1.03 23.52 -5.45
N ALA A 274 -1.64 23.39 -6.63
CA ALA A 274 -2.41 22.20 -6.97
C ALA A 274 -1.54 20.93 -6.92
N ARG A 275 -0.30 21.02 -7.44
CA ARG A 275 0.67 19.93 -7.39
C ARG A 275 1.09 19.59 -5.95
N GLN A 276 1.29 20.60 -5.11
CA GLN A 276 1.59 20.44 -3.69
C GLN A 276 0.48 19.71 -2.93
N HIS A 277 -0.79 20.08 -3.17
CA HIS A 277 -1.92 19.37 -2.59
C HIS A 277 -2.05 17.94 -3.12
N GLN A 278 -1.79 17.71 -4.41
CA GLN A 278 -1.80 16.36 -4.99
C GLN A 278 -0.79 15.45 -4.30
N ILE A 279 0.46 15.90 -4.16
CA ILE A 279 1.52 15.13 -3.48
C ILE A 279 1.15 14.85 -2.02
N ALA A 280 0.67 15.87 -1.29
CA ALA A 280 0.24 15.70 0.09
C ALA A 280 -0.92 14.68 0.22
N ALA A 281 -1.88 14.71 -0.70
CA ALA A 281 -3.01 13.78 -0.70
C ALA A 281 -2.56 12.34 -0.98
N VAL A 282 -1.64 12.12 -1.91
CA VAL A 282 -1.09 10.79 -2.22
C VAL A 282 -0.32 10.24 -1.02
N LEU A 283 0.59 11.03 -0.44
CA LEU A 283 1.32 10.64 0.78
C LEU A 283 0.36 10.29 1.92
N GLY A 284 -0.66 11.13 2.15
CA GLY A 284 -1.68 10.90 3.18
C GLY A 284 -2.52 9.65 2.94
N ALA A 285 -2.84 9.32 1.69
CA ALA A 285 -3.59 8.10 1.34
C ALA A 285 -2.82 6.82 1.70
N HIS A 286 -1.49 6.85 1.49
CA HIS A 286 -0.52 5.83 1.94
C HIS A 286 -0.24 5.89 3.45
N GLY A 287 -0.95 6.73 4.22
CA GLY A 287 -0.77 6.83 5.67
C GLY A 287 0.53 7.48 6.12
N VAL A 288 1.26 8.15 5.21
CA VAL A 288 2.44 8.94 5.57
C VAL A 288 1.98 10.27 6.18
N ALA A 289 2.49 10.61 7.37
CA ALA A 289 2.21 11.89 8.00
C ALA A 289 2.79 13.03 7.14
N VAL A 290 1.98 14.04 6.82
CA VAL A 290 2.39 15.18 6.00
C VAL A 290 2.41 16.46 6.82
N ASN A 291 3.56 17.12 6.85
CA ASN A 291 3.75 18.40 7.52
C ASN A 291 4.21 19.47 6.53
N PHE A 292 3.68 20.69 6.67
CA PHE A 292 4.04 21.81 5.82
C PHE A 292 4.98 22.77 6.55
N VAL A 293 6.15 23.04 5.98
CA VAL A 293 7.20 23.85 6.61
C VAL A 293 7.37 25.16 5.85
N HIS A 294 7.23 26.29 6.53
CA HIS A 294 7.39 27.61 5.92
C HIS A 294 8.85 27.89 5.58
N CYS A 295 9.11 28.26 4.33
CA CYS A 295 10.45 28.56 3.81
C CYS A 295 10.52 29.97 3.23
N ASP A 296 11.24 30.87 3.91
CA ASP A 296 11.42 32.26 3.50
C ASP A 296 12.56 32.45 2.48
N SER A 297 13.45 31.47 2.35
CA SER A 297 14.55 31.48 1.38
C SER A 297 14.61 30.17 0.60
N ALA A 298 15.05 30.23 -0.66
CA ALA A 298 15.19 29.05 -1.50
C ALA A 298 16.40 28.19 -1.09
N GLU A 299 17.49 28.82 -0.66
CA GLU A 299 18.76 28.16 -0.30
C GLU A 299 18.69 27.49 1.08
N GLY A 300 18.03 28.11 2.06
CA GLY A 300 17.94 27.58 3.44
C GLY A 300 16.79 26.60 3.67
N CYS A 301 15.93 26.36 2.68
CA CYS A 301 14.75 25.51 2.88
C CYS A 301 15.11 24.04 3.09
N ARG A 302 16.21 23.55 2.47
CA ARG A 302 16.67 22.18 2.70
C ARG A 302 17.12 21.94 4.15
N ASP A 303 17.67 22.95 4.82
CA ASP A 303 18.08 22.82 6.22
C ASP A 303 16.90 22.88 7.20
N ALA A 304 15.75 23.39 6.74
CA ALA A 304 14.54 23.56 7.54
C ALA A 304 13.57 22.36 7.47
N LEU A 305 13.70 21.54 6.42
CA LEU A 305 12.96 20.29 6.22
C LEU A 305 13.73 19.12 6.82
#